data_AF-A0ABD0RYS3-F1
#
_entry.id   AF-A0ABD0RYS3-F1
#
_cell.length_a   1.000
_cell.length_b   1.000
_cell.length_c   1.000
_cell.angle_alpha   90.00
_cell.angle_beta   90.00
_cell.angle_gamma   90.00
#
_symmetry.space_group_name_H-M   'P 1'
#
loop_
_entity.id
_entity.type
_entity.pdbx_description
1 polymer ?
#
loop_
_entity_poly.entity_id
_entity_poly.type
_entity_poly.pdbx_seq_one_letter_code
_entity_poly.pdbx_strand_id
1 'polypeptide(L)' 'AFLESYLTTGPTLQYGKDRWLARQWTLISEASVTSGLKDGTVFLLKCIDFSLVVTTKKIPYIQLAEEFIDPKSHKFVLRL' A
#
# COMPACT_ATOMS: atom_id res chain seq x y z
N ALA A 1 18.05 8.20 -16.77
CA ALA A 1 16.63 8.60 -16.71
C ALA A 1 15.95 7.96 -15.48
N PHE A 2 14.91 8.54 -14.85
CA PHE A 2 14.21 7.90 -13.70
C PHE A 2 13.69 6.49 -14.04
N LEU A 3 13.14 6.33 -15.25
CA LEU A 3 12.56 5.06 -15.70
C LEU A 3 13.60 3.96 -15.95
N GLU A 4 14.86 4.33 -16.18
CA GLU A 4 15.92 3.39 -16.53
C GLU A 4 16.13 2.34 -15.43
N SER A 5 16.13 2.76 -14.15
CA SER A 5 16.24 1.85 -13.00
C SER A 5 15.03 0.90 -12.84
N TYR A 6 13.90 1.20 -13.47
CA TYR A 6 12.70 0.35 -13.45
C TYR A 6 12.55 -0.51 -14.72
N LEU A 7 13.20 -0.11 -15.82
CA LEU A 7 13.10 -0.78 -17.11
C LEU A 7 14.29 -1.72 -17.37
N THR A 8 15.42 -1.53 -16.71
CA THR A 8 16.55 -2.45 -16.79
C THR A 8 16.31 -3.67 -15.90
N THR A 9 16.28 -4.86 -16.49
CA THR A 9 16.20 -6.12 -15.75
C THR A 9 17.46 -6.34 -14.92
N GLY A 10 17.39 -6.00 -13.63
CA GLY A 10 18.39 -6.35 -12.64
C GLY A 10 18.18 -7.76 -12.06
N PRO A 11 19.05 -8.22 -11.16
CA PRO A 11 18.84 -9.47 -10.44
C PRO A 11 17.47 -9.42 -9.73
N THR A 12 16.57 -10.33 -10.10
CA THR A 12 15.25 -10.44 -9.49
C THR A 12 15.28 -11.47 -8.38
N LEU A 13 14.60 -11.19 -7.25
CA LEU A 13 14.34 -12.20 -6.22
C LEU A 13 13.35 -13.22 -6.79
N GLN A 14 13.85 -14.37 -7.24
CA GLN A 14 13.02 -15.45 -7.77
C GLN A 14 12.85 -16.54 -6.72
N TYR A 15 11.60 -16.77 -6.33
CA TYR A 15 11.23 -17.87 -5.44
C TYR A 15 10.80 -19.09 -6.27
N GLY A 16 11.41 -20.25 -6.00
CA GLY A 16 10.93 -21.53 -6.54
C GLY A 16 9.57 -21.90 -5.93
N LYS A 17 8.78 -22.73 -6.64
CA LYS A 17 7.42 -23.14 -6.23
C LYS A 17 7.33 -23.66 -4.78
N ASP A 18 8.40 -24.22 -4.24
CA ASP A 18 8.45 -24.82 -2.90
C ASP A 18 9.09 -23.91 -1.82
N ARG A 19 9.47 -22.66 -2.11
CA ARG A 19 9.95 -21.71 -1.07
C ARG A 19 8.79 -20.91 -0.46
N TRP A 20 8.01 -21.61 0.35
CA TRP A 20 6.89 -21.07 1.14
C TRP A 20 7.33 -20.22 2.36
N LEU A 21 8.60 -20.24 2.74
CA LEU A 21 9.14 -19.56 3.93
C LEU A 21 9.08 -18.02 3.86
N ALA A 22 8.83 -17.44 2.68
CA ALA A 22 8.55 -16.02 2.52
C ALA A 22 7.12 -15.62 2.95
N ARG A 23 6.29 -16.55 3.46
CA ARG A 23 4.95 -16.22 3.99
C ARG A 23 4.97 -15.64 5.39
N GLN A 24 5.95 -16.00 6.21
CA GLN A 24 6.02 -15.52 7.59
C GLN A 24 6.94 -14.31 7.66
N TRP A 25 6.38 -13.19 8.12
CA TRP A 25 7.08 -11.92 8.28
C TRP A 25 7.05 -11.51 9.74
N THR A 26 8.22 -11.13 10.26
CA THR A 26 8.33 -10.44 11.54
C THR A 26 8.29 -8.94 11.30
N LEU A 27 7.31 -8.28 11.90
CA LEU A 27 7.25 -6.82 11.96
C LEU A 27 8.29 -6.32 12.96
N ILE A 28 9.18 -5.42 12.52
CA ILE A 28 10.14 -4.72 13.38
C ILE A 28 9.86 -3.23 13.25
N SER A 29 9.56 -2.57 14.37
CA SER A 29 9.14 -1.17 14.43
C SER A 29 9.72 -0.51 15.67
N GLU A 30 10.25 0.70 15.53
CA GLU A 30 10.65 1.58 16.64
C GLU A 30 9.44 2.19 17.37
N ALA A 31 8.30 2.27 16.69
CA ALA A 31 7.04 2.76 17.24
C ALA A 31 6.18 1.61 17.81
N SER A 32 5.26 1.94 18.73
CA SER A 32 4.32 0.97 19.29
C SER A 32 3.46 0.30 18.21
N VAL A 33 3.55 -1.03 18.14
CA VAL A 33 2.81 -1.88 17.17
C VAL A 33 1.31 -2.01 17.47
N THR A 34 0.85 -1.51 18.61
CA THR A 34 -0.57 -1.52 18.98
C THR A 34 -1.30 -0.25 18.54
N SER A 35 -0.57 0.77 18.10
CA SER A 35 -1.17 1.99 17.59
C SER A 35 -1.59 1.84 16.13
N GLY A 36 -2.65 2.55 15.72
CA GLY A 36 -3.08 2.58 14.32
C GLY A 36 -1.97 3.11 13.39
N LEU A 37 -1.94 2.60 12.16
CA LEU A 37 -0.93 2.96 11.17
C LEU A 37 -1.05 4.44 10.78
N LYS A 38 0.05 5.20 10.91
CA LYS A 38 0.10 6.63 10.55
C LYS A 38 0.73 6.84 9.19
N ASP A 39 0.41 7.94 8.51
CA ASP A 39 1.10 8.34 7.27
C ASP A 39 2.59 8.56 7.54
N GLY A 40 3.45 8.13 6.61
CA GLY A 40 4.90 8.29 6.71
C GLY A 40 5.58 7.40 7.76
N THR A 41 4.86 6.45 8.37
CA THR A 41 5.47 5.46 9.27
C THR A 41 6.44 4.59 8.47
N VAL A 42 7.64 4.38 9.02
CA VAL A 42 8.64 3.48 8.47
C VAL A 42 8.85 2.30 9.41
N PHE A 43 8.77 1.08 8.88
CA PHE A 43 9.04 -0.15 9.62
C PHE A 43 9.65 -1.22 8.71
N LEU A 44 10.16 -2.28 9.31
CA LEU A 44 10.71 -3.41 8.57
C LEU A 44 9.75 -4.60 8.61
N LEU A 45 9.60 -5.27 7.48
CA LEU A 45 9.14 -6.64 7.43
C LEU A 45 10.35 -7.53 7.17
N LYS A 46 10.67 -8.42 8.10
CA LYS A 46 11.80 -9.34 7.99
C LYS A 46 11.31 -10.76 7.78
N CYS A 47 11.86 -11.45 6.79
CA CYS A 47 11.76 -12.89 6.65
C CYS A 47 13.16 -13.51 6.76
N ILE A 48 13.28 -14.81 6.51
CA ILE A 48 14.56 -15.54 6.61
C ILE A 48 15.56 -15.05 5.55
N ASP A 49 15.08 -14.78 4.33
CA ASP A 49 15.93 -14.51 3.17
C ASP A 49 16.28 -13.03 2.99
N PHE A 50 15.38 -12.11 3.40
CA PHE A 50 15.56 -10.67 3.17
C PHE A 50 14.69 -9.83 4.11
N SER A 51 14.87 -8.51 4.04
CA SER A 51 14.05 -7.53 4.76
C SER A 51 13.51 -6.48 3.80
N LEU A 52 12.29 -6.03 4.04
CA LEU A 52 11.65 -4.95 3.32
C LEU A 52 11.59 -3.71 4.22
N VAL A 53 12.08 -2.59 3.72
CA VAL A 53 11.79 -1.28 4.29
C VAL A 53 10.45 -0.82 3.77
N VAL A 54 9.46 -0.73 4.65
CA VAL A 54 8.10 -0.33 4.29
C VAL A 54 7.88 1.10 4.74
N THR A 55 7.45 1.96 3.81
CA THR A 55 6.99 3.32 4.10
C THR A 55 5.51 3.39 3.84
N THR A 56 4.74 3.82 4.85
CA THR A 56 3.29 3.94 4.71
C THR A 56 2.92 5.23 4.01
N LYS A 57 1.97 5.13 3.09
CA LYS A 57 1.37 6.30 2.46
C LYS A 57 -0.14 6.26 2.61
N LYS A 58 -0.71 7.30 3.21
CA LYS A 58 -2.15 7.52 3.26
C LYS A 58 -2.63 7.80 1.84
N ILE A 59 -3.49 6.93 1.34
CA ILE A 59 -4.21 7.14 0.09
C ILE A 59 -5.41 8.03 0.41
N PRO A 60 -5.69 9.07 -0.40
CA PRO A 60 -6.89 9.86 -0.21
C PRO A 60 -8.12 8.95 -0.29
N TYR A 61 -8.94 8.96 0.75
CA TYR A 61 -10.27 8.38 0.69
C TYR A 61 -11.20 9.43 0.09
N ILE A 62 -11.74 9.13 -1.08
CA ILE A 62 -12.72 9.99 -1.74
C ILE A 62 -14.08 9.35 -1.50
N GLN A 63 -14.95 10.05 -0.77
CA GLN A 63 -16.34 9.67 -0.65
C GLN A 63 -17.12 10.41 -1.72
N LEU A 64 -17.84 9.67 -2.56
CA LEU A 64 -18.70 10.26 -3.59
C LEU A 64 -20.15 9.99 -3.20
N ALA A 65 -20.99 11.01 -3.19
CA ALA A 65 -22.42 10.86 -2.90
C ALA A 65 -23.26 11.41 -4.05
N GLU A 66 -24.37 10.73 -4.33
CA GLU A 66 -25.40 11.20 -5.26
C GLU A 66 -26.38 12.11 -4.51
N GLU A 67 -26.60 13.31 -5.04
CA GLU A 67 -27.57 14.28 -4.50
C GLU A 67 -28.54 14.70 -5.62
N PHE A 68 -29.85 14.61 -5.36
CA PHE A 68 -30.88 15.05 -6.30
C PHE A 68 -30.92 16.58 -6.37
N ILE A 69 -30.85 17.15 -7.59
CA ILE A 69 -30.97 18.60 -7.80
C ILE A 69 -32.44 19.04 -7.65
N ASP A 70 -33.33 18.30 -8.30
CA ASP A 70 -34.79 18.43 -8.19
C ASP A 70 -35.38 17.02 -8.35
N PRO A 71 -36.09 16.49 -7.33
CA PRO A 71 -36.68 15.15 -7.36
C PRO A 71 -37.57 14.89 -8.57
N LYS A 72 -38.18 15.92 -9.15
CA LYS A 72 -39.09 15.79 -10.32
C LYS A 72 -38.36 15.78 -11.65
N SER A 73 -37.12 16.27 -11.67
CA SER A 73 -36.34 16.40 -12.91
C SER A 73 -35.53 15.14 -13.24
N HIS A 74 -35.45 14.16 -12.32
CA HIS A 74 -34.53 13.01 -12.38
C HIS A 74 -33.06 13.40 -12.63
N LYS A 75 -32.68 14.62 -12.25
CA LYS A 75 -31.29 15.09 -12.32
C LYS A 75 -30.62 14.95 -10.96
N PHE A 76 -29.41 14.39 -10.99
CA PHE A 76 -28.54 14.27 -9.83
C PHE A 76 -27.18 14.88 -10.12
N VAL A 77 -26.46 15.24 -9.06
CA VAL A 77 -25.05 15.61 -9.08
C VAL A 77 -24.26 14.64 -8.22
N LEU A 78 -23.03 14.36 -8.63
CA LEU A 78 -22.06 13.67 -7.80
C LEU A 78 -21.26 14.73 -7.04
N ARG A 79 -21.26 14.63 -5.71
CA ARG A 79 -20.47 15.50 -4.84
C ARG A 79 -19.42 14.72 -4.09
N LEU A 80 -18.26 15.36 -3.97
CA LEU A 80 -17.11 14.95 -3.15
C LEU A 80 -17.36 15.31 -1.68
#